data_AF-A0A2V8T1W9-F1
#
_entry.id   AF-A0A2V8T1W9-F1
#
_cell.length_a   1.000
_cell.length_b   1.000
_cell.length_c   1.000
_cell.angle_alpha   90.00
_cell.angle_beta   90.00
_cell.angle_gamma   90.00
#
_symmetry.space_group_name_H-M   'P 1'
#
loop_
_entity.id
_entity.type
_entity.pdbx_description
1 polymer ?
#
loop_
_entity_poly.entity_id
_entity_poly.type
_entity_poly.pdbx_seq_one_letter_code
_entity_poly.pdbx_strand_id
1 'polypeptide(L)'
;RATSPSLTPTDITELIKEKSDRLNQPIDRRVNAAEAVVPLATGTANPIDSTPDYVRENYLDFLNRAPDSSGFTFWQNEITSCGASAACVEVKRINVSGAFFLSIEFQNTGYFVYRMYKAAYGNLAGAPVPVAFEDFMPDTQKIGEGVVVGPAGWEQKLEANKNSFALDFVSRLDFTKAGALPPELSPGAFVDKLFANAGVTPAQSERDALVQELTAANNSIQARASVLKQVAEHPALVRQEKDRAFVLMQYFGYLRRNPNGGPDTDFNGYNFWLKKLDDNGGDFIRAEMVKAFINSVEYRARFGHR
;
A
#
# COMPACT_ATOMS: atom_id res chain seq x y z
N ARG A 1 18.10 -1.78 34.12
CA ARG A 1 17.50 -1.02 33.00
C ARG A 1 18.15 -1.54 31.72
N ALA A 2 17.70 -2.70 31.23
CA ALA A 2 18.26 -3.31 30.03
C ALA A 2 17.61 -2.63 28.82
N THR A 3 18.38 -1.84 28.10
CA THR A 3 18.04 -1.32 26.79
C THR A 3 18.02 -2.49 25.82
N SER A 4 16.84 -3.08 25.57
CA SER A 4 16.65 -3.88 24.35
C SER A 4 17.03 -2.98 23.17
N PRO A 5 17.95 -3.38 22.28
CA PRO A 5 18.34 -2.54 21.17
C PRO A 5 17.11 -2.35 20.29
N SER A 6 16.66 -1.11 20.16
CA SER A 6 15.71 -0.68 19.14
C SER A 6 16.29 -1.08 17.79
N LEU A 7 15.63 -2.00 17.08
CA LEU A 7 16.00 -2.38 15.73
C LEU A 7 16.08 -1.10 14.88
N THR A 8 17.23 -0.87 14.26
CA THR A 8 17.44 0.28 13.39
C THR A 8 16.59 0.11 12.11
N PRO A 9 16.31 1.18 11.35
CA PRO A 9 15.63 1.06 10.05
C PRO A 9 16.32 0.12 9.07
N THR A 10 17.66 0.00 9.17
CA THR A 10 18.45 -0.97 8.42
C THR A 10 18.18 -2.38 8.92
N ASP A 11 18.16 -2.61 10.24
CA ASP A 11 17.81 -3.92 10.82
C ASP A 11 16.38 -4.34 10.45
N ILE A 12 15.45 -3.39 10.35
CA ILE A 12 14.06 -3.65 9.93
C ILE A 12 13.99 -3.91 8.42
N THR A 13 14.72 -3.16 7.61
CA THR A 13 14.79 -3.37 6.15
C THR A 13 15.49 -4.69 5.82
N GLU A 14 16.52 -5.08 6.57
CA GLU A 14 17.20 -6.37 6.46
C GLU A 14 16.34 -7.51 7.02
N LEU A 15 15.70 -7.36 8.19
CA LEU A 15 14.72 -8.34 8.67
C LEU A 15 13.55 -8.50 7.68
N ILE A 16 13.11 -7.42 7.04
CA ILE A 16 12.01 -7.47 6.07
C ILE A 16 12.48 -8.06 4.74
N LYS A 17 13.70 -7.80 4.26
CA LYS A 17 14.26 -8.51 3.10
C LYS A 17 14.46 -9.99 3.40
N GLU A 18 15.13 -10.32 4.50
CA GLU A 18 15.46 -11.69 4.92
C GLU A 18 14.21 -12.51 5.31
N LYS A 19 13.12 -11.86 5.74
CA LYS A 19 11.88 -12.53 6.16
C LYS A 19 10.70 -12.35 5.19
N SER A 20 10.73 -11.43 4.24
CA SER A 20 9.79 -11.44 3.11
C SER A 20 10.02 -12.68 2.25
N ASP A 21 11.26 -13.20 2.19
CA ASP A 21 11.55 -14.52 1.61
C ASP A 21 10.91 -15.68 2.40
N ARG A 22 10.60 -15.49 3.70
CA ARG A 22 9.94 -16.51 4.55
C ARG A 22 8.40 -16.46 4.50
N LEU A 23 7.82 -15.38 4.00
CA LEU A 23 6.40 -15.29 3.66
C LEU A 23 6.08 -15.99 2.31
N ASN A 24 7.09 -16.50 1.59
CA ASN A 24 6.97 -17.19 0.30
C ASN A 24 6.66 -18.71 0.39
N GLN A 25 6.04 -19.21 1.46
CA GLN A 25 5.69 -20.64 1.56
C GLN A 25 4.31 -20.93 0.90
N PRO A 26 4.17 -22.03 0.13
CA PRO A 26 3.03 -22.26 -0.75
C PRO A 26 1.78 -22.67 0.03
N ILE A 27 0.72 -21.85 0.08
CA ILE A 27 -0.53 -22.24 0.77
C ILE A 27 -1.81 -21.75 0.07
N ASP A 28 -2.74 -22.69 -0.08
CA ASP A 28 -4.10 -22.61 -0.63
C ASP A 28 -5.03 -21.71 0.19
N ARG A 29 -5.62 -20.65 -0.43
CA ARG A 29 -6.81 -19.94 0.06
C ARG A 29 -7.63 -19.27 -1.06
N ARG A 30 -8.70 -19.94 -1.48
CA ARG A 30 -9.94 -19.24 -1.88
C ARG A 30 -10.34 -18.30 -0.74
N VAL A 31 -10.87 -17.12 -1.06
CA VAL A 31 -11.46 -16.19 -0.07
C VAL A 31 -12.50 -16.95 0.75
N ASN A 32 -12.11 -17.50 1.90
CA ASN A 32 -13.06 -18.05 2.84
C ASN A 32 -13.54 -16.86 3.66
N ALA A 33 -14.62 -16.24 3.19
CA ALA A 33 -15.33 -15.21 3.95
C ALA A 33 -15.58 -15.66 5.41
N ALA A 34 -15.73 -16.97 5.64
CA ALA A 34 -15.83 -17.56 6.97
C ALA A 34 -14.61 -17.33 7.90
N GLU A 35 -13.37 -17.32 7.37
CA GLU A 35 -12.16 -17.03 8.17
C GLU A 35 -11.96 -15.54 8.44
N ALA A 36 -12.44 -14.68 7.53
CA ALA A 36 -12.51 -13.24 7.75
C ALA A 36 -13.60 -12.85 8.78
N VAL A 37 -14.55 -13.75 9.05
CA VAL A 37 -15.71 -13.55 9.95
C VAL A 37 -15.51 -14.28 11.29
N VAL A 38 -14.28 -14.73 11.61
CA VAL A 38 -13.98 -15.26 12.96
C VAL A 38 -14.29 -14.16 13.99
N PRO A 39 -15.16 -14.43 14.98
CA PRO A 39 -15.51 -13.43 15.98
C PRO A 39 -14.28 -12.94 16.72
N LEU A 40 -14.19 -11.62 16.87
CA LEU A 40 -13.21 -10.97 17.72
C LEU A 40 -13.28 -11.53 19.16
N ALA A 41 -12.13 -11.56 19.86
CA ALA A 41 -12.09 -12.05 21.23
C ALA A 41 -13.08 -11.28 22.13
N THR A 42 -13.74 -12.01 23.02
CA THR A 42 -14.64 -11.44 24.03
C THR A 42 -13.91 -11.38 25.37
N GLY A 43 -14.15 -10.33 26.17
CA GLY A 43 -13.58 -10.18 27.51
C GLY A 43 -12.34 -9.27 27.63
N THR A 44 -11.83 -8.71 26.53
CA THR A 44 -10.96 -7.52 26.57
C THR A 44 -11.78 -6.24 26.41
N ALA A 45 -11.29 -5.10 26.91
CA ALA A 45 -11.93 -3.81 26.65
C ALA A 45 -11.97 -3.49 25.14
N ASN A 46 -10.89 -3.84 24.44
CA ASN A 46 -10.79 -3.75 22.99
C ASN A 46 -10.21 -5.05 22.40
N PRO A 47 -10.85 -5.69 21.42
CA PRO A 47 -10.38 -6.96 20.87
C PRO A 47 -9.00 -6.91 20.24
N ILE A 48 -8.61 -5.81 19.60
CA ILE A 48 -7.26 -5.70 18.99
C ILE A 48 -6.14 -5.66 20.03
N ASP A 49 -6.42 -5.61 21.32
CA ASP A 49 -5.41 -5.80 22.37
C ASP A 49 -4.90 -7.26 22.40
N SER A 50 -5.70 -8.21 21.92
CA SER A 50 -5.32 -9.60 21.66
C SER A 50 -4.34 -9.70 20.49
N THR A 51 -3.24 -10.43 20.66
CA THR A 51 -2.25 -10.66 19.58
C THR A 51 -2.86 -11.35 18.35
N PRO A 52 -3.63 -12.45 18.48
CA PRO A 52 -4.35 -13.04 17.35
C PRO A 52 -5.21 -12.04 16.58
N ASP A 53 -6.04 -11.24 17.27
CA ASP A 53 -6.96 -10.31 16.61
C ASP A 53 -6.20 -9.15 15.96
N TYR A 54 -5.18 -8.61 16.64
CA TYR A 54 -4.31 -7.60 16.06
C TYR A 54 -3.68 -8.05 14.74
N VAL A 55 -3.10 -9.26 14.71
CA VAL A 55 -2.51 -9.80 13.48
C VAL A 55 -3.57 -9.97 12.40
N ARG A 56 -4.75 -10.52 12.72
CA ARG A 56 -5.83 -10.69 11.76
C ARG A 56 -6.27 -9.36 11.16
N GLU A 57 -6.48 -8.34 11.99
CA GLU A 57 -6.91 -7.02 11.52
C GLU A 57 -5.86 -6.37 10.61
N ASN A 58 -4.56 -6.57 10.85
CA ASN A 58 -3.53 -6.07 9.93
C ASN A 58 -3.62 -6.72 8.53
N TYR A 59 -3.92 -8.02 8.45
CA TYR A 59 -4.16 -8.65 7.14
C TYR A 59 -5.40 -8.11 6.44
N LEU A 60 -6.48 -7.85 7.18
CA LEU A 60 -7.72 -7.31 6.62
C LEU A 60 -7.59 -5.83 6.22
N ASP A 61 -6.85 -5.05 7.00
CA ASP A 61 -6.62 -3.62 6.77
C ASP A 61 -5.69 -3.35 5.60
N PHE A 62 -4.64 -4.15 5.44
CA PHE A 62 -3.60 -3.88 4.46
C PHE A 62 -3.65 -4.82 3.25
N LEU A 63 -4.05 -6.07 3.41
CA LEU A 63 -3.99 -7.09 2.35
C LEU A 63 -5.37 -7.53 1.84
N ASN A 64 -6.46 -7.03 2.45
CA ASN A 64 -7.83 -7.38 2.09
C ASN A 64 -8.11 -8.90 2.10
N ARG A 65 -7.43 -9.66 2.96
CA ARG A 65 -7.60 -11.11 3.07
C ARG A 65 -7.41 -11.61 4.49
N ALA A 66 -7.87 -12.82 4.76
CA ALA A 66 -7.54 -13.51 6.00
C ALA A 66 -6.06 -13.97 6.01
N PRO A 67 -5.42 -14.06 7.19
CA PRO A 67 -4.05 -14.51 7.32
C PRO A 67 -3.93 -16.01 7.05
N ASP A 68 -2.98 -16.42 6.21
CA ASP A 68 -2.63 -17.84 6.05
C ASP A 68 -2.08 -18.44 7.35
N SER A 69 -2.17 -19.76 7.53
CA SER A 69 -1.86 -20.40 8.82
C SER A 69 -0.41 -20.16 9.26
N SER A 70 0.52 -20.19 8.29
CA SER A 70 1.94 -19.92 8.53
C SER A 70 2.20 -18.47 8.89
N GLY A 71 1.71 -17.53 8.08
CA GLY A 71 1.86 -16.11 8.29
C GLY A 71 1.20 -15.66 9.58
N PHE A 72 -0.01 -16.15 9.87
CA PHE A 72 -0.72 -15.89 11.12
C PHE A 72 0.12 -16.30 12.33
N THR A 73 0.65 -17.53 12.33
CA THR A 73 1.48 -18.05 13.42
C THR A 73 2.78 -17.26 13.54
N PHE A 74 3.42 -16.96 12.42
CA PHE A 74 4.68 -16.22 12.37
C PHE A 74 4.54 -14.82 13.01
N TRP A 75 3.55 -14.04 12.59
CA TRP A 75 3.36 -12.68 13.11
C TRP A 75 2.91 -12.65 14.57
N GLN A 76 2.12 -13.64 15.01
CA GLN A 76 1.81 -13.80 16.43
C GLN A 76 3.09 -14.07 17.24
N ASN A 77 3.95 -14.98 16.77
CA ASN A 77 5.20 -15.35 17.43
C ASN A 77 6.18 -14.17 17.54
N GLU A 78 6.22 -13.28 16.55
CA GLU A 78 7.02 -12.05 16.64
C GLU A 78 6.62 -11.18 17.84
N ILE A 79 5.32 -11.11 18.18
CA ILE A 79 4.82 -10.35 19.33
C ILE A 79 4.96 -11.15 20.62
N THR A 80 4.54 -12.42 20.64
CA THR A 80 4.55 -13.24 21.86
C THR A 80 5.96 -13.58 22.34
N SER A 81 6.98 -13.49 21.48
CA SER A 81 8.40 -13.63 21.86
C SER A 81 8.85 -12.65 22.96
N CYS A 82 8.11 -11.56 23.19
CA CYS A 82 8.37 -10.59 24.24
C CYS A 82 8.01 -11.06 25.67
N GLY A 83 7.28 -12.17 25.81
CA GLY A 83 6.74 -12.60 27.10
C GLY A 83 5.91 -11.49 27.77
N ALA A 84 6.19 -11.20 29.05
CA ALA A 84 5.47 -10.19 29.82
C ALA A 84 5.97 -8.73 29.64
N SER A 85 6.95 -8.48 28.78
CA SER A 85 7.53 -7.15 28.60
C SER A 85 6.62 -6.25 27.75
N ALA A 86 5.84 -5.38 28.40
CA ALA A 86 4.94 -4.44 27.73
C ALA A 86 5.67 -3.51 26.73
N ALA A 87 6.86 -3.03 27.07
CA ALA A 87 7.66 -2.19 26.18
C ALA A 87 8.12 -2.95 24.92
N CYS A 88 8.48 -4.23 25.06
CA CYS A 88 8.81 -5.07 23.91
C CYS A 88 7.58 -5.31 23.03
N VAL A 89 6.42 -5.61 23.65
CA VAL A 89 5.16 -5.84 22.94
C VAL A 89 4.75 -4.59 22.13
N GLU A 90 4.87 -3.39 22.70
CA GLU A 90 4.57 -2.15 21.97
C GLU A 90 5.42 -2.03 20.70
N VAL A 91 6.74 -2.17 20.83
CA VAL A 91 7.67 -2.09 19.68
C VAL A 91 7.40 -3.19 18.66
N LYS A 92 7.16 -4.43 19.09
CA LYS A 92 6.84 -5.53 18.17
C LYS A 92 5.53 -5.31 17.45
N ARG A 93 4.49 -4.80 18.10
CA ARG A 93 3.21 -4.46 17.44
C ARG A 93 3.40 -3.38 16.38
N ILE A 94 4.17 -2.33 16.68
CA ILE A 94 4.54 -1.28 15.71
C ILE A 94 5.26 -1.89 14.50
N ASN A 95 6.27 -2.73 14.75
CA ASN A 95 7.06 -3.34 13.68
C ASN A 95 6.27 -4.33 12.83
N VAL A 96 5.47 -5.19 13.46
CA VAL A 96 4.60 -6.16 12.76
C VAL A 96 3.64 -5.42 11.85
N SER A 97 2.99 -4.36 12.33
CA SER A 97 2.05 -3.59 11.52
C SER A 97 2.74 -2.82 10.39
N GLY A 98 3.87 -2.17 10.69
CA GLY A 98 4.70 -1.50 9.69
C GLY A 98 5.19 -2.44 8.57
N ALA A 99 5.43 -3.72 8.89
CA ALA A 99 5.92 -4.70 7.93
C ALA A 99 4.89 -5.05 6.83
N PHE A 100 3.59 -4.90 7.07
CA PHE A 100 2.57 -5.16 6.04
C PHE A 100 2.70 -4.21 4.86
N PHE A 101 2.97 -2.93 5.11
CA PHE A 101 3.22 -1.96 4.04
C PHE A 101 4.47 -2.32 3.23
N LEU A 102 5.46 -2.93 3.87
CA LEU A 102 6.73 -3.27 3.24
C LEU A 102 6.70 -4.62 2.53
N SER A 103 5.64 -5.41 2.72
CA SER A 103 5.45 -6.69 2.04
C SER A 103 5.39 -6.53 0.52
N ILE A 104 5.86 -7.55 -0.20
CA ILE A 104 5.76 -7.63 -1.66
C ILE A 104 4.30 -7.46 -2.10
N GLU A 105 3.37 -8.05 -1.37
CA GLU A 105 1.94 -8.00 -1.65
C GLU A 105 1.44 -6.55 -1.64
N PHE A 106 1.72 -5.79 -0.57
CA PHE A 106 1.30 -4.39 -0.48
C PHE A 106 2.05 -3.47 -1.46
N GLN A 107 3.34 -3.74 -1.71
CA GLN A 107 4.13 -3.01 -2.70
C GLN A 107 3.59 -3.14 -4.13
N ASN A 108 3.00 -4.28 -4.46
CA ASN A 108 2.45 -4.58 -5.78
C ASN A 108 0.94 -4.38 -5.90
N THR A 109 0.24 -4.11 -4.79
CA THR A 109 -1.18 -3.78 -4.75
C THR A 109 -1.36 -2.31 -4.37
N GLY A 110 -1.39 -1.98 -3.09
CA GLY A 110 -1.65 -0.63 -2.57
C GLY A 110 -0.72 0.44 -3.13
N TYR A 111 0.60 0.23 -3.04
CA TYR A 111 1.54 1.19 -3.59
C TYR A 111 1.50 1.28 -5.13
N PHE A 112 1.15 0.19 -5.80
CA PHE A 112 1.00 0.19 -7.25
C PHE A 112 -0.24 1.00 -7.68
N VAL A 113 -1.39 0.81 -7.02
CA VAL A 113 -2.60 1.63 -7.23
C VAL A 113 -2.28 3.11 -7.03
N TYR A 114 -1.65 3.47 -5.90
CA TYR A 114 -1.23 4.84 -5.64
C TYR A 114 -0.45 5.45 -6.82
N ARG A 115 0.55 4.72 -7.34
CA ARG A 115 1.41 5.22 -8.43
C ARG A 115 0.68 5.28 -9.77
N MET A 116 -0.31 4.44 -10.01
CA MET A 116 -1.17 4.51 -11.18
C MET A 116 -1.99 5.82 -11.18
N TYR A 117 -2.57 6.20 -10.04
CA TYR A 117 -3.20 7.52 -9.89
C TYR A 117 -2.20 8.67 -10.00
N LYS A 118 -1.00 8.53 -9.42
CA LYS A 118 0.06 9.54 -9.52
C LYS A 118 0.46 9.82 -10.97
N ALA A 119 0.74 8.77 -11.74
CA ALA A 119 1.12 8.90 -13.15
C ALA A 119 -0.04 9.43 -14.01
N ALA A 120 -1.27 9.04 -13.71
CA ALA A 120 -2.44 9.47 -14.48
C ALA A 120 -2.86 10.93 -14.22
N TYR A 121 -2.77 11.39 -12.97
CA TYR A 121 -3.42 12.63 -12.55
C TYR A 121 -2.51 13.65 -11.85
N GLY A 122 -1.29 13.26 -11.47
CA GLY A 122 -0.38 14.12 -10.72
C GLY A 122 -0.79 14.31 -9.26
N ASN A 123 -0.54 15.50 -8.70
CA ASN A 123 -0.91 15.84 -7.32
C ASN A 123 -2.05 16.85 -7.31
N LEU A 124 -2.84 16.82 -6.23
CA LEU A 124 -3.69 17.94 -5.85
C LEU A 124 -2.84 19.10 -5.30
N ALA A 125 -3.33 20.33 -5.43
CA ALA A 125 -2.63 21.48 -4.85
C ALA A 125 -2.58 21.38 -3.32
N GLY A 126 -1.37 21.29 -2.74
CA GLY A 126 -1.18 21.18 -1.28
C GLY A 126 -1.65 19.86 -0.65
N ALA A 127 -1.89 18.84 -1.47
CA ALA A 127 -2.53 17.58 -1.08
C ALA A 127 -1.88 16.38 -1.81
N PRO A 128 -2.10 15.14 -1.34
CA PRO A 128 -1.60 13.94 -2.00
C PRO A 128 -2.21 13.75 -3.41
N VAL A 129 -1.81 12.67 -4.07
CA VAL A 129 -2.44 12.16 -5.28
C VAL A 129 -3.97 12.10 -5.15
N PRO A 130 -4.72 12.38 -6.25
CA PRO A 130 -6.18 12.36 -6.25
C PRO A 130 -6.71 10.92 -6.30
N VAL A 131 -6.54 10.19 -5.21
CA VAL A 131 -7.16 8.88 -4.98
C VAL A 131 -7.88 8.94 -3.65
N ALA A 132 -9.16 8.57 -3.68
CA ALA A 132 -9.98 8.46 -2.48
C ALA A 132 -9.97 7.01 -1.96
N PHE A 133 -10.28 6.83 -0.68
CA PHE A 133 -10.38 5.52 -0.04
C PHE A 133 -11.36 4.60 -0.78
N GLU A 134 -12.49 5.16 -1.22
CA GLU A 134 -13.58 4.47 -1.89
C GLU A 134 -13.17 3.90 -3.26
N ASP A 135 -12.25 4.58 -3.95
CA ASP A 135 -11.69 4.10 -5.22
C ASP A 135 -10.49 3.16 -4.99
N PHE A 136 -9.68 3.46 -3.98
CA PHE A 136 -8.47 2.71 -3.65
C PHE A 136 -8.77 1.27 -3.25
N MET A 137 -9.78 1.05 -2.40
CA MET A 137 -10.03 -0.28 -1.85
C MET A 137 -10.45 -1.30 -2.93
N PRO A 138 -11.43 -1.01 -3.82
CA PRO A 138 -11.76 -1.92 -4.91
C PRO A 138 -10.58 -2.16 -5.87
N ASP A 139 -9.78 -1.11 -6.14
CA ASP A 139 -8.63 -1.20 -7.04
C ASP A 139 -7.55 -2.14 -6.50
N THR A 140 -7.24 -2.03 -5.20
CA THR A 140 -6.29 -2.94 -4.54
C THR A 140 -6.80 -4.38 -4.47
N GLN A 141 -8.09 -4.56 -4.17
CA GLN A 141 -8.72 -5.88 -4.15
C GLN A 141 -8.65 -6.56 -5.52
N LYS A 142 -8.91 -5.83 -6.60
CA LYS A 142 -8.80 -6.36 -7.97
C LYS A 142 -7.40 -6.88 -8.28
N ILE A 143 -6.37 -6.16 -7.85
CA ILE A 143 -4.98 -6.59 -8.09
C ILE A 143 -4.60 -7.80 -7.23
N GLY A 144 -5.04 -7.82 -5.97
CA GLY A 144 -4.78 -8.91 -5.03
C GLY A 144 -5.61 -10.17 -5.26
N GLU A 145 -6.65 -10.12 -6.11
CA GLU A 145 -7.62 -11.21 -6.26
C GLU A 145 -6.96 -12.53 -6.68
N GLY A 146 -6.98 -13.51 -5.77
CA GLY A 146 -6.39 -14.83 -6.00
C GLY A 146 -4.86 -14.83 -6.07
N VAL A 147 -4.19 -13.75 -5.66
CA VAL A 147 -2.73 -13.70 -5.51
C VAL A 147 -2.37 -14.22 -4.13
N VAL A 148 -1.49 -15.22 -4.09
CA VAL A 148 -0.83 -15.68 -2.87
C VAL A 148 0.65 -15.71 -3.16
N VAL A 149 1.43 -14.87 -2.47
CA VAL A 149 2.88 -14.79 -2.69
C VAL A 149 3.56 -16.08 -2.22
N GLY A 150 4.45 -16.65 -3.05
CA GLY A 150 5.22 -17.86 -2.72
C GLY A 150 4.96 -19.09 -3.61
N PRO A 151 3.73 -19.62 -3.69
CA PRO A 151 3.42 -20.77 -4.54
C PRO A 151 3.63 -20.49 -6.04
N ALA A 152 4.13 -21.48 -6.80
CA ALA A 152 4.38 -21.34 -8.23
C ALA A 152 3.16 -20.77 -8.99
N GLY A 153 3.40 -19.78 -9.86
CA GLY A 153 2.36 -19.14 -10.66
C GLY A 153 1.84 -17.81 -10.09
N TRP A 154 2.25 -17.42 -8.88
CA TRP A 154 1.73 -16.22 -8.22
C TRP A 154 2.14 -14.93 -8.91
N GLU A 155 3.38 -14.84 -9.42
CA GLU A 155 3.86 -13.66 -10.15
C GLU A 155 3.05 -13.46 -11.43
N GLN A 156 2.77 -14.55 -12.16
CA GLN A 156 1.99 -14.49 -13.40
C GLN A 156 0.53 -14.09 -13.12
N LYS A 157 -0.07 -14.60 -12.02
CA LYS A 157 -1.41 -14.20 -11.60
C LYS A 157 -1.46 -12.73 -11.20
N LEU A 158 -0.49 -12.26 -10.41
CA LEU A 158 -0.38 -10.85 -10.03
C LEU A 158 -0.21 -9.95 -11.25
N GLU A 159 0.66 -10.32 -12.18
CA GLU A 159 0.91 -9.58 -13.40
C GLU A 159 -0.33 -9.54 -14.31
N ALA A 160 -1.06 -10.66 -14.45
CA ALA A 160 -2.33 -10.70 -15.15
C ALA A 160 -3.38 -9.77 -14.51
N ASN A 161 -3.46 -9.76 -13.18
CA ASN A 161 -4.37 -8.87 -12.45
C ASN A 161 -3.99 -7.39 -12.64
N LYS A 162 -2.69 -7.04 -12.57
CA LYS A 162 -2.21 -5.67 -12.85
C LYS A 162 -2.56 -5.23 -14.28
N ASN A 163 -2.39 -6.10 -15.26
CA ASN A 163 -2.74 -5.80 -16.65
C ASN A 163 -4.25 -5.58 -16.83
N SER A 164 -5.09 -6.41 -16.21
CA SER A 164 -6.55 -6.21 -16.21
C SER A 164 -6.95 -4.92 -15.49
N PHE A 165 -6.32 -4.62 -14.36
CA PHE A 165 -6.54 -3.36 -13.65
C PHE A 165 -6.16 -2.15 -14.51
N ALA A 166 -4.96 -2.15 -15.11
CA ALA A 166 -4.50 -1.04 -15.95
C ALA A 166 -5.42 -0.81 -17.15
N LEU A 167 -5.93 -1.87 -17.78
CA LEU A 167 -6.88 -1.77 -18.89
C LEU A 167 -8.20 -1.12 -18.47
N ASP A 168 -8.77 -1.56 -17.35
CA ASP A 168 -9.99 -0.94 -16.81
C ASP A 168 -9.73 0.51 -16.40
N PHE A 169 -8.57 0.80 -15.81
CA PHE A 169 -8.20 2.13 -15.35
C PHE A 169 -8.16 3.14 -16.49
N VAL A 170 -7.50 2.82 -17.60
CA VAL A 170 -7.44 3.72 -18.77
C VAL A 170 -8.77 3.84 -19.51
N SER A 171 -9.73 2.94 -19.23
CA SER A 171 -11.10 2.99 -19.78
C SER A 171 -12.03 3.91 -18.97
N ARG A 172 -11.60 4.40 -17.80
CA ARG A 172 -12.44 5.25 -16.93
C ARG A 172 -12.74 6.60 -17.60
N LEU A 173 -13.93 7.13 -17.35
CA LEU A 173 -14.34 8.46 -17.85
C LEU A 173 -13.42 9.57 -17.32
N ASP A 174 -13.01 9.49 -16.06
CA ASP A 174 -12.08 10.48 -15.48
C ASP A 174 -10.68 10.43 -16.07
N PHE A 175 -10.26 9.28 -16.61
CA PHE A 175 -9.00 9.16 -17.32
C PHE A 175 -9.07 9.81 -18.70
N THR A 176 -10.18 9.59 -19.40
CA THR A 176 -10.37 10.01 -20.80
C THR A 176 -10.98 11.40 -20.97
N LYS A 177 -11.38 12.09 -19.88
CA LYS A 177 -11.94 13.44 -19.96
C LYS A 177 -10.94 14.46 -20.50
N ALA A 178 -11.48 15.50 -21.15
CA ALA A 178 -10.69 16.64 -21.60
C ALA A 178 -9.92 17.28 -20.42
N GLY A 179 -8.61 17.51 -20.61
CA GLY A 179 -7.71 18.01 -19.57
C GLY A 179 -6.99 16.92 -18.76
N ALA A 180 -7.40 15.65 -18.88
CA ALA A 180 -6.69 14.48 -18.34
C ALA A 180 -5.85 13.80 -19.45
N LEU A 181 -6.20 12.58 -19.85
CA LEU A 181 -5.47 11.77 -20.85
C LEU A 181 -6.43 11.28 -21.96
N PRO A 182 -7.04 12.20 -22.74
CA PRO A 182 -8.08 11.84 -23.70
C PRO A 182 -7.55 10.96 -24.86
N PRO A 183 -8.42 10.18 -25.52
CA PRO A 183 -8.02 9.25 -26.58
C PRO A 183 -7.37 9.93 -27.80
N GLU A 184 -7.62 11.23 -28.00
CA GLU A 184 -7.05 12.02 -29.09
C GLU A 184 -5.58 12.43 -28.87
N LEU A 185 -5.03 12.26 -27.66
CA LEU A 185 -3.60 12.54 -27.42
C LEU A 185 -2.73 11.68 -28.33
N SER A 186 -1.75 12.31 -28.98
CA SER A 186 -0.72 11.57 -29.70
C SER A 186 0.10 10.69 -28.74
N PRO A 187 0.73 9.60 -29.23
CA PRO A 187 1.65 8.79 -28.43
C PRO A 187 2.67 9.60 -27.62
N GLY A 188 3.31 10.59 -28.26
CA GLY A 188 4.26 11.49 -27.60
C GLY A 188 3.63 12.31 -26.47
N ALA A 189 2.50 12.96 -26.74
CA ALA A 189 1.83 13.79 -25.74
C ALA A 189 1.31 12.98 -24.55
N PHE A 190 0.87 11.74 -24.79
CA PHE A 190 0.46 10.82 -23.72
C PHE A 190 1.64 10.47 -22.80
N VAL A 191 2.78 10.03 -23.36
CA VAL A 191 3.99 9.71 -22.59
C VAL A 191 4.49 10.92 -21.81
N ASP A 192 4.58 12.09 -22.44
CA ASP A 192 5.04 13.32 -21.80
C ASP A 192 4.15 13.73 -20.64
N LYS A 193 2.83 13.61 -20.80
CA LYS A 193 1.87 13.94 -19.75
C LYS A 193 2.00 13.00 -18.55
N LEU A 194 2.18 11.69 -18.77
CA LEU A 194 2.39 10.72 -17.70
C LEU A 194 3.65 11.03 -16.88
N PHE A 195 4.77 11.31 -17.56
CA PHE A 195 6.02 11.68 -16.88
C PHE A 195 5.93 13.02 -16.15
N ALA A 196 5.23 14.01 -16.73
CA ALA A 196 4.98 15.29 -16.07
C ALA A 196 4.14 15.12 -14.80
N ASN A 197 3.07 14.33 -14.85
CA ASN A 197 2.23 14.01 -13.69
C ASN A 197 3.02 13.23 -12.62
N ALA A 198 3.82 12.25 -13.06
CA ALA A 198 4.72 11.49 -12.22
C ALA A 198 5.81 12.38 -11.60
N GLY A 199 6.16 13.52 -12.19
CA GLY A 199 7.29 14.33 -11.73
C GLY A 199 8.64 13.64 -11.96
N VAL A 200 8.71 12.80 -13.00
CA VAL A 200 9.90 12.03 -13.36
C VAL A 200 10.39 12.48 -14.73
N THR A 201 11.69 12.75 -14.84
CA THR A 201 12.34 12.98 -16.14
C THR A 201 12.93 11.67 -16.64
N PRO A 202 12.39 11.05 -17.71
CA PRO A 202 12.93 9.80 -18.26
C PRO A 202 14.20 10.04 -19.06
N ALA A 203 14.95 8.97 -19.32
CA ALA A 203 15.97 9.02 -20.36
C ALA A 203 15.30 9.18 -21.74
N GLN A 204 15.94 9.88 -22.67
CA GLN A 204 15.37 10.09 -24.01
C GLN A 204 15.06 8.76 -24.72
N SER A 205 15.95 7.78 -24.61
CA SER A 205 15.76 6.45 -25.18
C SER A 205 14.58 5.69 -24.59
N GLU A 206 14.30 5.87 -23.30
CA GLU A 206 13.16 5.25 -22.62
C GLU A 206 11.85 5.89 -23.09
N ARG A 207 11.81 7.22 -23.12
CA ARG A 207 10.68 7.97 -23.68
C ARG A 207 10.38 7.52 -25.10
N ASP A 208 11.38 7.45 -25.96
CA ASP A 208 11.22 7.08 -27.37
C ASP A 208 10.72 5.63 -27.53
N ALA A 209 11.16 4.71 -26.67
CA ALA A 209 10.67 3.32 -26.66
C ALA A 209 9.17 3.24 -26.32
N LEU A 210 8.69 3.99 -25.32
CA LEU A 210 7.27 4.02 -24.94
C LEU A 210 6.42 4.66 -26.05
N VAL A 211 6.93 5.71 -26.71
CA VAL A 211 6.26 6.33 -27.86
C VAL A 211 6.19 5.35 -29.04
N GLN A 212 7.25 4.58 -29.28
CA GLN A 212 7.28 3.56 -30.32
C GLN A 212 6.29 2.43 -30.03
N GLU A 213 6.19 1.97 -28.77
CA GLU A 213 5.21 0.95 -28.34
C GLU A 213 3.78 1.39 -28.66
N LEU A 214 3.41 2.62 -28.26
CA LEU A 214 2.10 3.19 -28.56
C LEU A 214 1.87 3.34 -30.06
N THR A 215 2.86 3.84 -30.80
CA THR A 215 2.75 4.06 -32.25
C THR A 215 2.54 2.74 -33.00
N ALA A 216 3.33 1.72 -32.68
CA ALA A 216 3.24 0.40 -33.29
C ALA A 216 1.90 -0.29 -33.00
N ALA A 217 1.30 0.00 -31.83
CA ALA A 217 0.01 -0.50 -31.41
C ALA A 217 -1.17 0.44 -31.75
N ASN A 218 -0.98 1.38 -32.70
CA ASN A 218 -1.99 2.35 -33.13
C ASN A 218 -2.65 3.13 -31.97
N ASN A 219 -1.87 3.46 -30.94
CA ASN A 219 -2.30 4.15 -29.72
C ASN A 219 -3.51 3.47 -29.05
N SER A 220 -3.61 2.14 -29.17
CA SER A 220 -4.69 1.34 -28.60
C SER A 220 -4.77 1.47 -27.09
N ILE A 221 -5.95 1.17 -26.55
CA ILE A 221 -6.20 1.20 -25.11
C ILE A 221 -5.29 0.22 -24.35
N GLN A 222 -4.95 -0.93 -24.95
CA GLN A 222 -4.01 -1.90 -24.39
C GLN A 222 -2.59 -1.32 -24.27
N ALA A 223 -2.11 -0.62 -25.31
CA ALA A 223 -0.80 0.02 -25.28
C ALA A 223 -0.75 1.18 -24.28
N ARG A 224 -1.83 1.96 -24.15
CA ARG A 224 -1.94 3.01 -23.12
C ARG A 224 -1.92 2.44 -21.70
N ALA A 225 -2.62 1.34 -21.46
CA ALA A 225 -2.57 0.62 -20.19
C ALA A 225 -1.15 0.13 -19.86
N SER A 226 -0.48 -0.48 -20.84
CA SER A 226 0.91 -0.93 -20.72
C SER A 226 1.87 0.21 -20.38
N VAL A 227 1.84 1.32 -21.15
CA VAL A 227 2.71 2.47 -20.91
C VAL A 227 2.42 3.15 -19.58
N LEU A 228 1.15 3.32 -19.18
CA LEU A 228 0.80 3.84 -17.86
C LEU A 228 1.40 2.98 -16.74
N LYS A 229 1.29 1.65 -16.84
CA LYS A 229 1.87 0.72 -15.87
C LYS A 229 3.39 0.87 -15.80
N GLN A 230 4.07 0.93 -16.94
CA GLN A 230 5.53 1.11 -16.99
C GLN A 230 5.97 2.41 -16.30
N VAL A 231 5.27 3.52 -16.53
CA VAL A 231 5.54 4.79 -15.83
C VAL A 231 5.24 4.67 -14.32
N ALA A 232 4.15 4.01 -13.94
CA ALA A 232 3.77 3.79 -12.53
C ALA A 232 4.77 2.90 -11.77
N GLU A 233 5.49 2.02 -12.47
CA GLU A 233 6.52 1.14 -11.91
C GLU A 233 7.94 1.70 -12.07
N HIS A 234 8.08 2.88 -12.67
CA HIS A 234 9.38 3.51 -12.90
C HIS A 234 10.15 3.66 -11.57
N PRO A 235 11.43 3.23 -11.48
CA PRO A 235 12.16 3.20 -10.22
C PRO A 235 12.28 4.57 -9.51
N ALA A 236 12.35 5.67 -10.26
CA ALA A 236 12.36 7.01 -9.66
C ALA A 236 11.02 7.36 -8.99
N LEU A 237 9.89 6.98 -9.63
CA LEU A 237 8.56 7.21 -9.07
C LEU A 237 8.35 6.36 -7.82
N VAL A 238 8.77 5.10 -7.84
CA VAL A 238 8.73 4.21 -6.67
C VAL A 238 9.48 4.81 -5.48
N ARG A 239 10.67 5.37 -5.71
CA ARG A 239 11.48 5.98 -4.64
C ARG A 239 10.87 7.27 -4.10
N GLN A 240 10.49 8.20 -4.96
CA GLN A 240 10.08 9.55 -4.53
C GLN A 240 8.69 9.57 -3.84
N GLU A 241 7.83 8.60 -4.16
CA GLU A 241 6.46 8.54 -3.62
C GLU A 241 6.32 7.65 -2.39
N LYS A 242 7.39 6.95 -1.99
CA LYS A 242 7.36 5.99 -0.88
C LYS A 242 6.71 6.58 0.38
N ASP A 243 7.22 7.71 0.85
CA ASP A 243 6.79 8.29 2.12
C ASP A 243 5.40 8.94 2.01
N ARG A 244 5.12 9.62 0.90
CA ARG A 244 3.79 10.20 0.61
C ARG A 244 2.70 9.15 0.57
N ALA A 245 2.97 8.04 -0.10
CA ALA A 245 2.07 6.92 -0.16
C ALA A 245 1.95 6.26 1.21
N PHE A 246 3.06 6.02 1.93
CA PHE A 246 3.02 5.42 3.26
C PHE A 246 2.08 6.19 4.21
N VAL A 247 2.19 7.52 4.26
CA VAL A 247 1.29 8.36 5.07
C VAL A 247 -0.17 8.21 4.65
N LEU A 248 -0.47 8.21 3.34
CA LEU A 248 -1.83 8.04 2.86
C LEU A 248 -2.42 6.68 3.29
N MET A 249 -1.60 5.62 3.25
CA MET A 249 -2.02 4.29 3.63
C MET A 249 -2.30 4.14 5.14
N GLN A 250 -1.78 5.04 5.97
CA GLN A 250 -2.17 5.09 7.39
C GLN A 250 -3.67 5.44 7.53
N TYR A 251 -4.15 6.41 6.75
CA TYR A 251 -5.56 6.80 6.75
C TYR A 251 -6.44 5.72 6.14
N PHE A 252 -6.03 5.15 5.00
CA PHE A 252 -6.82 4.13 4.31
C PHE A 252 -6.88 2.81 5.08
N GLY A 253 -5.75 2.31 5.60
CA GLY A 253 -5.73 1.02 6.27
C GLY A 253 -6.25 1.08 7.71
N TYR A 254 -5.74 2.00 8.54
CA TYR A 254 -6.20 2.09 9.94
C TYR A 254 -7.53 2.81 10.06
N LEU A 255 -7.69 3.97 9.44
CA LEU A 255 -8.87 4.81 9.70
C LEU A 255 -10.03 4.52 8.73
N ARG A 256 -9.77 3.78 7.65
CA ARG A 256 -10.77 3.44 6.62
C ARG A 256 -11.48 4.67 6.04
N ARG A 257 -10.75 5.77 5.83
CA ARG A 257 -11.29 7.04 5.31
C ARG A 257 -10.25 7.88 4.59
N ASN A 258 -10.72 8.91 3.89
CA ASN A 258 -9.89 9.97 3.31
C ASN A 258 -9.23 10.85 4.39
N PRO A 259 -7.99 11.34 4.17
CA PRO A 259 -7.32 12.22 5.14
C PRO A 259 -8.06 13.53 5.42
N ASN A 260 -8.84 14.01 4.46
CA ASN A 260 -9.67 15.21 4.52
C ASN A 260 -11.17 14.89 4.69
N GLY A 261 -11.50 13.73 5.24
CA GLY A 261 -12.87 13.32 5.54
C GLY A 261 -13.05 12.90 7.00
N GLY A 262 -14.30 12.69 7.41
CA GLY A 262 -14.63 12.35 8.81
C GLY A 262 -14.46 13.56 9.73
N PRO A 263 -13.61 13.49 10.77
CA PRO A 263 -13.36 14.62 11.67
C PRO A 263 -12.51 15.74 11.05
N ASP A 264 -11.84 15.47 9.93
CA ASP A 264 -10.97 16.41 9.22
C ASP A 264 -11.67 16.98 7.98
N THR A 265 -11.37 18.23 7.62
CA THR A 265 -11.92 18.90 6.42
C THR A 265 -10.85 19.32 5.41
N ASP A 266 -9.58 19.02 5.70
CA ASP A 266 -8.42 19.40 4.91
C ASP A 266 -7.29 18.36 5.03
N PHE A 267 -6.14 18.62 4.43
CA PHE A 267 -4.98 17.72 4.46
C PHE A 267 -3.93 18.10 5.52
N ASN A 268 -4.25 18.94 6.50
CA ASN A 268 -3.27 19.38 7.51
C ASN A 268 -2.71 18.21 8.31
N GLY A 269 -3.55 17.24 8.69
CA GLY A 269 -3.10 16.02 9.37
C GLY A 269 -2.14 15.20 8.50
N TYR A 270 -2.48 14.99 7.23
CA TYR A 270 -1.62 14.30 6.27
C TYR A 270 -0.27 15.03 6.12
N ASN A 271 -0.30 16.34 5.91
CA ASN A 271 0.89 17.16 5.72
C ASN A 271 1.78 17.22 6.99
N PHE A 272 1.17 17.24 8.17
CA PHE A 272 1.88 17.13 9.44
C PHE A 272 2.64 15.81 9.53
N TRP A 273 1.97 14.69 9.23
CA TRP A 273 2.57 13.37 9.29
C TRP A 273 3.66 13.18 8.25
N LEU A 274 3.43 13.62 7.01
CA LEU A 274 4.45 13.60 5.96
C LEU A 274 5.68 14.40 6.38
N LYS A 275 5.51 15.63 6.88
CA LYS A 275 6.62 16.42 7.38
C LYS A 275 7.37 15.70 8.52
N LYS A 276 6.65 15.13 9.50
CA LYS A 276 7.27 14.42 10.62
C LYS A 276 8.05 13.19 10.13
N LEU A 277 7.57 12.48 9.11
CA LEU A 277 8.26 11.35 8.51
C LEU A 277 9.52 11.78 7.76
N ASP A 278 9.41 12.83 6.94
CA ASP A 278 10.53 13.41 6.18
C ASP A 278 11.63 13.95 7.10
N ASP A 279 11.26 14.66 8.17
CA ASP A 279 12.18 15.17 9.20
C ASP A 279 12.95 14.03 9.91
N ASN A 280 12.39 12.81 9.91
CA ASN A 280 13.00 11.60 10.47
C ASN A 280 13.59 10.67 9.39
N GLY A 281 13.77 11.15 8.16
CA GLY A 281 14.42 10.41 7.08
C GLY A 281 13.66 9.15 6.63
N GLY A 282 12.32 9.16 6.75
CA GLY A 282 11.48 8.00 6.41
C GLY A 282 11.42 6.93 7.50
N ASP A 283 12.00 7.16 8.68
CA ASP A 283 11.93 6.24 9.82
C ASP A 283 10.57 6.39 10.54
N PHE A 284 9.63 5.47 10.24
CA PHE A 284 8.30 5.49 10.82
C PHE A 284 8.27 5.24 12.33
N ILE A 285 9.33 4.65 12.91
CA ILE A 285 9.45 4.42 14.36
C ILE A 285 9.83 5.72 15.03
N ARG A 286 10.87 6.41 14.54
CA ARG A 286 11.27 7.72 15.07
C ARG A 286 10.20 8.79 14.84
N ALA A 287 9.49 8.71 13.71
CA ALA A 287 8.32 9.55 13.46
C ALA A 287 7.10 9.16 14.32
N GLU A 288 7.16 8.04 15.04
CA GLU A 288 6.06 7.46 15.83
C GLU A 288 4.76 7.28 15.03
N MET A 289 4.88 7.11 13.72
CA MET A 289 3.73 7.20 12.81
C MET A 289 2.78 6.04 13.04
N VAL A 290 3.26 4.80 12.83
CA VAL A 290 2.45 3.60 13.07
C VAL A 290 1.93 3.57 14.50
N LYS A 291 2.77 3.92 15.48
CA LYS A 291 2.39 4.02 16.90
C LYS A 291 1.18 4.93 17.13
N ALA A 292 1.16 6.11 16.49
CA ALA A 292 0.07 7.06 16.66
C ALA A 292 -1.24 6.56 16.07
N PHE A 293 -1.21 5.91 14.91
CA PHE A 293 -2.43 5.39 14.27
C PHE A 293 -2.99 4.16 14.99
N ILE A 294 -2.16 3.18 15.38
CA ILE A 294 -2.64 1.97 16.08
C ILE A 294 -3.17 2.25 17.49
N ASN A 295 -2.73 3.34 18.11
CA ASN A 295 -3.22 3.78 19.42
C ASN A 295 -4.28 4.89 19.32
N SER A 296 -4.62 5.32 18.09
CA SER A 296 -5.59 6.38 17.90
C SER A 296 -6.96 5.94 18.40
N VAL A 297 -7.70 6.92 18.92
CA VAL A 297 -9.08 6.75 19.39
C VAL A 297 -9.95 6.20 18.27
N GLU A 298 -9.75 6.74 17.07
CA GLU A 298 -10.52 6.39 15.88
C GLU A 298 -10.26 4.95 15.44
N TYR A 299 -9.00 4.50 15.37
CA TYR A 299 -8.69 3.10 15.06
C TYR A 299 -9.27 2.15 16.11
N ARG A 300 -9.05 2.42 17.40
CA ARG A 300 -9.55 1.56 18.49
C ARG A 300 -11.08 1.49 18.49
N ALA A 301 -11.77 2.58 18.18
CA ALA A 301 -13.23 2.66 18.14
C ALA A 301 -13.87 1.74 17.07
N ARG A 302 -13.11 1.29 16.07
CA ARG A 302 -13.58 0.30 15.08
C ARG A 302 -13.91 -1.06 15.71
N PHE A 303 -13.32 -1.38 16.85
CA PHE A 303 -13.36 -2.73 17.42
C PHE A 303 -13.98 -2.79 18.82
N GLY A 304 -14.19 -1.65 19.47
CA GLY A 304 -14.74 -1.58 20.82
C GLY A 304 -14.45 -0.26 21.51
N HIS A 305 -14.79 -0.16 22.79
CA HIS A 305 -14.47 1.03 23.59
C HIS A 305 -12.99 1.02 24.03
N ARG A 306 -12.52 2.14 24.61
CA ARG A 306 -11.11 2.33 24.96
C ARG A 306 -10.63 1.37 26.04
#